data_AF-A0A7X1LMN7-F1
#
_entry.id   AF-A0A7X1LMN7-F1
#
_cell.length_a   1.000
_cell.length_b   1.000
_cell.length_c   1.000
_cell.angle_alpha   90.00
_cell.angle_beta   90.00
_cell.angle_gamma   90.00
#
_symmetry.space_group_name_H-M   'P 1'
#
loop_
_entity.id
_entity.type
_entity.pdbx_description
1 polymer ?
#
loop_
_entity_poly.entity_id
_entity_poly.type
_entity_poly.pdbx_seq_one_letter_code
_entity_poly.pdbx_strand_id
1 'polypeptide(L)'
;MDSIVNDNVNVVCSFYNYIKGETCVTISTKLRYLSMDDFLKKKFRVCFSSLIFKRPKENILFNNMGHEDFYFIYLLLKEYNLLSVLRQSVVNYYEVSGSLSRNKQKAAGWHYKILTKIFNGEKLKVSIYYIYYVLNGIRFTLQVKRK
;
A
#
# COMPACT_ATOMS: atom_id res chain seq x y z
N MET A 1 -15.39 22.33 6.06
CA MET A 1 -14.18 21.48 5.97
C MET A 1 -14.14 20.70 7.26
N ASP A 2 -14.87 19.59 7.32
CA ASP A 2 -14.92 18.77 8.52
C ASP A 2 -13.55 18.15 8.75
N SER A 3 -13.06 18.24 9.99
CA SER A 3 -11.73 17.83 10.43
C SER A 3 -11.36 16.46 9.87
N ILE A 4 -10.49 16.45 8.86
CA ILE A 4 -10.10 15.27 8.06
C ILE A 4 -9.40 14.19 8.91
N VAL A 5 -8.94 14.55 10.10
CA VAL A 5 -8.26 13.65 11.03
C VAL A 5 -9.02 13.73 12.36
N ASN A 6 -9.75 12.66 12.66
CA ASN A 6 -10.33 12.46 13.98
C ASN A 6 -9.14 12.25 14.96
N ASP A 7 -9.13 12.90 16.13
CA ASP A 7 -7.97 12.93 17.06
C ASP A 7 -7.44 11.56 17.49
N ASN A 8 -8.21 10.50 17.25
CA ASN A 8 -7.86 9.11 17.58
C ASN A 8 -7.22 8.31 16.42
N VAL A 9 -6.85 8.94 15.30
CA VAL A 9 -6.26 8.24 14.14
C VAL A 9 -4.81 8.65 13.92
N ASN A 10 -3.89 7.72 14.15
CA ASN A 10 -2.45 7.96 14.01
C ASN A 10 -1.92 7.78 12.57
N VAL A 11 -2.64 7.07 11.70
CA VAL A 11 -2.25 6.83 10.30
C VAL A 11 -3.48 6.96 9.40
N VAL A 12 -3.39 7.82 8.40
CA VAL A 12 -4.44 8.07 7.40
C VAL A 12 -3.85 7.89 6.02
N CYS A 13 -4.54 7.18 5.14
CA CYS A 13 -4.30 7.26 3.71
C CYS A 13 -5.55 7.76 3.00
N SER A 14 -5.38 8.18 1.75
CA SER A 14 -6.47 8.64 0.91
C SER A 14 -6.55 7.85 -0.39
N PHE A 15 -7.67 7.99 -1.11
CA PHE A 15 -7.70 7.59 -2.51
C PHE A 15 -6.69 8.41 -3.31
N TYR A 16 -6.37 7.93 -4.50
CA TYR A 16 -5.49 8.66 -5.42
C TYR A 16 -5.88 8.37 -6.87
N ASN A 17 -5.54 9.29 -7.75
CA ASN A 17 -5.66 9.09 -9.18
C ASN A 17 -4.37 8.45 -9.69
N TYR A 18 -4.49 7.30 -10.33
CA TYR A 18 -3.41 6.66 -11.04
C TYR A 18 -3.44 7.11 -12.49
N ILE A 19 -2.37 7.76 -12.94
CA ILE A 19 -2.25 8.35 -14.27
C ILE A 19 -1.14 7.62 -15.03
N LYS A 20 -1.47 7.13 -16.23
CA LYS A 20 -0.55 6.43 -17.12
C LYS A 20 -0.82 6.85 -18.56
N GLY A 21 0.05 7.69 -19.13
CA GLY A 21 -0.23 8.32 -20.41
C GLY A 21 -1.52 9.15 -20.31
N GLU A 22 -2.48 8.87 -21.19
CA GLU A 22 -3.79 9.53 -21.20
C GLU A 22 -4.81 8.87 -20.25
N THR A 23 -4.51 7.67 -19.73
CA THR A 23 -5.42 6.95 -18.82
C THR A 23 -5.34 7.51 -17.40
N CYS A 24 -6.49 7.89 -16.84
CA CYS A 24 -6.64 8.28 -15.43
C CYS A 24 -7.67 7.40 -14.72
N VAL A 25 -7.25 6.70 -13.65
CA VAL A 25 -8.13 5.82 -12.86
C VAL A 25 -8.00 6.14 -11.38
N THR A 26 -9.10 6.51 -10.73
CA THR A 26 -9.13 6.64 -9.27
C THR A 26 -9.06 5.27 -8.60
N ILE A 27 -8.04 5.08 -7.77
CA ILE A 27 -7.87 3.89 -6.95
C ILE A 27 -8.56 4.14 -5.62
N SER A 28 -9.64 3.40 -5.39
CA SER A 28 -10.55 3.57 -4.25
C SER A 28 -10.87 2.23 -3.59
N THR A 29 -11.46 2.30 -2.40
CA THR A 29 -11.96 1.13 -1.66
C THR A 29 -13.25 1.49 -0.91
N LYS A 30 -14.06 0.49 -0.60
CA LYS A 30 -15.24 0.66 0.28
C LYS A 30 -14.86 0.67 1.77
N LEU A 31 -13.65 0.21 2.09
CA LEU A 31 -13.16 0.12 3.47
C LEU A 31 -12.92 1.53 4.02
N ARG A 32 -13.38 1.78 5.26
CA ARG A 32 -13.08 3.01 6.01
C ARG A 32 -11.77 2.91 6.80
N TYR A 33 -11.35 1.68 7.09
CA TYR A 33 -10.13 1.37 7.82
C TYR A 33 -9.48 0.13 7.20
N LEU A 34 -8.16 0.05 7.31
CA LEU A 34 -7.37 -1.13 6.98
C LEU A 34 -6.72 -1.64 8.25
N SER A 35 -7.02 -2.89 8.60
CA SER A 35 -6.24 -3.65 9.56
C SER A 35 -4.90 -4.09 8.94
N MET A 36 -4.01 -4.62 9.77
CA MET A 36 -2.79 -5.29 9.31
C MET A 36 -3.08 -6.37 8.25
N ASP A 37 -4.09 -7.21 8.47
CA ASP A 37 -4.49 -8.27 7.53
C ASP A 37 -4.96 -7.69 6.19
N ASP A 38 -5.78 -6.64 6.21
CA ASP A 38 -6.28 -5.99 5.00
C ASP A 38 -5.16 -5.38 4.18
N PHE A 39 -4.19 -4.75 4.85
CA PHE A 39 -3.02 -4.14 4.24
C PHE A 39 -2.09 -5.19 3.60
N LEU A 40 -1.74 -6.24 4.37
CA LEU A 40 -0.86 -7.31 3.89
C LEU A 40 -1.49 -8.09 2.74
N LYS A 41 -2.81 -8.32 2.76
CA LYS A 41 -3.55 -8.92 1.64
C LYS A 41 -3.80 -7.97 0.47
N LYS A 42 -3.36 -6.71 0.57
CA LYS A 42 -3.54 -5.66 -0.46
C LYS A 42 -5.00 -5.45 -0.85
N LYS A 43 -5.94 -5.49 0.11
CA LYS A 43 -7.36 -5.15 -0.14
C LYS A 43 -7.54 -3.70 -0.63
N PHE A 44 -6.59 -2.83 -0.31
CA PHE A 44 -6.43 -1.52 -0.92
C PHE A 44 -4.94 -1.28 -1.22
N ARG A 45 -4.63 -0.73 -2.40
CA ARG A 45 -3.26 -0.38 -2.79
C ARG A 45 -2.94 1.01 -2.25
N VAL A 46 -2.48 1.09 -1.00
CA VAL A 46 -2.06 2.36 -0.38
C VAL A 46 -0.92 2.98 -1.21
N CYS A 47 -1.06 4.27 -1.54
CA CYS A 47 -0.01 5.07 -2.16
C CYS A 47 0.73 5.85 -1.07
N PHE A 48 2.06 5.76 -1.02
CA PHE A 48 2.82 6.45 0.02
C PHE A 48 2.61 7.98 0.01
N SER A 49 2.53 8.58 -1.18
CA SER A 49 2.26 10.02 -1.32
C SER A 49 0.89 10.45 -0.79
N SER A 50 -0.02 9.50 -0.56
CA SER A 50 -1.38 9.76 -0.03
C SER A 50 -1.47 9.53 1.49
N LEU A 51 -0.36 9.20 2.13
CA LEU A 51 -0.25 8.82 3.54
C LEU A 51 0.13 10.01 4.42
N ILE A 52 -0.59 10.17 5.53
CA ILE A 52 -0.24 11.07 6.64
C ILE A 52 -0.18 10.20 7.90
N PHE A 53 0.84 10.40 8.73
CA PHE A 53 0.98 9.67 9.97
C PHE A 53 1.55 10.57 11.07
N LYS A 54 1.14 10.30 12.30
CA LYS A 54 1.75 10.87 13.50
C LYS A 54 3.15 10.29 13.67
N ARG A 55 4.09 11.10 14.15
CA ARG A 55 5.45 10.63 14.41
C ARG A 55 5.44 9.42 15.36
N PRO A 56 6.00 8.27 14.95
CA PRO A 56 6.11 7.08 15.79
C PRO A 56 6.99 7.34 17.02
N LYS A 57 6.71 6.62 18.10
CA LYS A 57 7.53 6.63 19.32
C LYS A 57 8.91 6.06 19.02
N GLU A 58 8.93 4.97 18.26
CA GLU A 58 10.16 4.36 17.76
C GLU A 58 10.61 5.04 16.47
N ASN A 59 11.93 5.07 16.23
CA ASN A 59 12.45 5.65 15.00
C ASN A 59 12.25 4.67 13.82
N ILE A 60 11.13 4.79 13.11
CA ILE A 60 10.83 4.01 11.91
C ILE A 60 11.45 4.71 10.69
N LEU A 61 12.38 4.02 10.01
CA LEU A 61 13.07 4.50 8.82
C LEU A 61 12.77 3.59 7.61
N PHE A 62 13.05 4.09 6.41
CA PHE A 62 13.03 3.26 5.21
C PHE A 62 14.20 2.29 5.22
N ASN A 63 13.91 1.01 4.98
CA ASN A 63 14.95 0.00 4.85
C ASN A 63 15.24 -0.24 3.37
N ASN A 64 16.52 -0.21 3.01
CA ASN A 64 16.98 -0.51 1.64
C ASN A 64 16.83 -2.01 1.33
N MET A 65 15.64 -2.43 0.91
CA MET A 65 15.34 -3.82 0.54
C MET A 65 14.49 -3.96 -0.74
N GLY A 66 14.13 -2.83 -1.35
CA GLY A 66 13.16 -2.75 -2.45
C GLY A 66 11.72 -2.90 -1.95
N HIS A 67 10.79 -2.13 -2.55
CA HIS A 67 9.40 -2.00 -2.06
C HIS A 67 9.35 -1.49 -0.59
N GLU A 68 10.18 -0.47 -0.33
CA GLU A 68 10.46 0.10 0.99
C GLU A 68 9.23 0.76 1.61
N ASP A 69 8.43 1.41 0.77
CA ASP A 69 7.14 1.99 1.11
C ASP A 69 6.19 0.97 1.76
N PHE A 70 6.11 -0.24 1.19
CA PHE A 70 5.29 -1.31 1.75
C PHE A 70 5.77 -1.73 3.15
N TYR A 71 7.07 -1.89 3.34
CA TYR A 71 7.61 -2.29 4.64
C TYR A 71 7.48 -1.18 5.69
N PHE A 72 7.67 0.08 5.27
CA PHE A 72 7.48 1.24 6.14
C PHE A 72 6.04 1.34 6.65
N ILE A 73 5.05 1.22 5.76
CA ILE A 73 3.63 1.24 6.16
C ILE A 73 3.29 0.05 7.06
N TYR A 74 3.89 -1.13 6.83
CA TYR A 74 3.77 -2.26 7.74
C TYR A 74 4.26 -1.93 9.15
N LEU A 75 5.42 -1.27 9.29
CA LEU A 75 5.95 -0.87 10.61
C LEU A 75 5.04 0.15 11.30
N LEU A 76 4.50 1.12 10.56
CA LEU A 76 3.50 2.06 11.10
C LEU A 76 2.25 1.33 11.60
N LEU A 77 1.74 0.37 10.83
CA LEU A 77 0.58 -0.44 11.24
C LEU A 77 0.89 -1.36 12.41
N LYS A 78 2.14 -1.78 12.60
CA LYS A 78 2.56 -2.57 13.77
C LYS A 78 2.49 -1.73 15.05
N GLU A 79 2.79 -0.44 14.97
CA GLU A 79 2.70 0.48 16.12
C GLU A 79 1.27 0.97 16.37
N TYR A 80 0.53 1.30 15.31
CA TYR A 80 -0.76 1.98 15.42
C TYR A 80 -1.99 1.11 15.17
N ASN A 81 -1.79 -0.16 14.80
CA ASN A 81 -2.79 -1.22 14.54
C ASN A 81 -3.78 -0.97 13.40
N LEU A 82 -4.04 0.27 13.03
CA LEU A 82 -5.09 0.63 12.07
C LEU A 82 -4.65 1.82 11.21
N LEU A 83 -5.06 1.77 9.94
CA LEU A 83 -4.90 2.87 8.99
C LEU A 83 -6.30 3.30 8.54
N SER A 84 -6.64 4.58 8.71
CA SER A 84 -7.93 5.11 8.25
C SER A 84 -7.86 5.54 6.79
N VAL A 85 -8.96 5.37 6.07
CA VAL A 85 -9.06 5.70 4.65
C VAL A 85 -9.96 6.91 4.46
N LEU A 86 -9.34 8.04 4.10
CA LEU A 86 -10.02 9.21 3.58
C LEU A 86 -10.57 8.89 2.17
N ARG A 87 -11.89 8.87 2.03
CA ARG A 87 -12.58 8.48 0.80
C ARG A 87 -12.67 9.61 -0.23
N GLN A 88 -11.55 10.30 -0.43
CA GLN A 88 -11.37 11.37 -1.39
C GLN A 88 -10.02 11.18 -2.08
N SER A 89 -9.96 11.48 -3.38
CA SER A 89 -8.71 11.50 -4.12
C SER A 89 -8.02 12.84 -3.90
N VAL A 90 -6.85 12.83 -3.27
CA VAL A 90 -6.11 14.07 -2.94
C VAL A 90 -4.72 14.11 -3.59
N VAL A 91 -4.30 13.03 -4.26
CA VAL A 91 -3.02 12.97 -4.97
C VAL A 91 -3.15 12.32 -6.35
N ASN A 92 -2.30 12.77 -7.28
CA ASN A 92 -2.11 12.18 -8.59
C ASN A 92 -0.78 11.41 -8.60
N TYR A 93 -0.85 10.10 -8.83
CA TYR A 93 0.30 9.23 -9.01
C TYR A 93 0.55 9.01 -10.50
N TYR A 94 1.67 9.52 -11.00
CA TYR A 94 2.07 9.37 -12.41
C TYR A 94 2.98 8.16 -12.59
N GLU A 95 2.56 7.20 -13.40
CA GLU A 95 3.43 6.10 -13.84
C GLU A 95 4.28 6.56 -15.03
N VAL A 96 5.58 6.75 -14.80
CA VAL A 96 6.55 7.12 -15.85
C VAL A 96 7.26 5.87 -16.38
N SER A 97 7.50 5.80 -17.70
CA SER A 97 8.25 4.74 -18.34
C SER A 97 9.69 4.65 -17.81
N GLY A 98 10.14 3.42 -17.46
CA GLY A 98 11.49 3.18 -16.95
C GLY A 98 11.61 3.17 -15.41
N SER A 99 10.51 3.40 -14.68
CA SER A 99 10.51 3.34 -13.21
C SER A 99 10.79 1.93 -12.67
N LEU A 100 11.42 1.86 -11.49
CA LEU A 100 11.69 0.61 -10.76
C LEU A 100 10.41 -0.21 -10.49
N SER A 101 9.27 0.45 -10.32
CA SER A 101 7.97 -0.19 -10.09
C SER A 101 7.41 -0.92 -11.31
N ARG A 102 7.95 -0.68 -12.53
CA ARG A 102 7.53 -1.36 -13.76
C ARG A 102 8.06 -2.79 -13.84
N ASN A 103 9.19 -3.11 -13.23
CA ASN A 103 9.71 -4.48 -13.21
C ASN A 103 8.92 -5.32 -12.19
N LYS A 104 7.75 -5.79 -12.63
CA LYS A 104 6.79 -6.56 -11.82
C LYS A 104 7.41 -7.83 -11.24
N GLN A 105 8.36 -8.46 -11.93
CA GLN A 105 9.08 -9.64 -11.43
C GLN A 105 9.97 -9.28 -10.25
N LYS A 106 10.76 -8.21 -10.38
CA LYS A 106 11.63 -7.73 -9.30
C LYS A 106 10.81 -7.27 -8.09
N ALA A 107 9.73 -6.52 -8.32
CA ALA A 107 8.82 -6.08 -7.27
C ALA A 107 8.15 -7.25 -6.53
N ALA A 108 7.75 -8.30 -7.25
CA ALA A 108 7.20 -9.50 -6.66
C ALA A 108 8.24 -10.25 -5.79
N GLY A 109 9.48 -10.38 -6.28
CA GLY A 109 10.58 -10.94 -5.49
C GLY A 109 10.86 -10.16 -4.20
N TRP A 110 10.88 -8.82 -4.27
CA TRP A 110 10.99 -7.97 -3.07
C TRP A 110 9.83 -8.18 -2.10
N HIS A 111 8.60 -8.20 -2.61
CA HIS A 111 7.42 -8.41 -1.77
C HIS A 111 7.44 -9.77 -1.06
N TYR A 112 7.84 -10.84 -1.74
CA TYR A 112 8.02 -12.16 -1.13
C TYR A 112 9.05 -12.12 0.00
N LYS A 113 10.21 -11.49 -0.23
CA LYS A 113 11.26 -11.33 0.80
C LYS A 113 10.74 -10.57 2.02
N ILE A 114 9.98 -9.50 1.82
CA ILE A 114 9.37 -8.73 2.91
C ILE A 114 8.37 -9.60 3.69
N LEU A 115 7.50 -10.35 3.02
CA LEU A 115 6.55 -11.23 3.70
C LEU A 115 7.26 -12.32 4.52
N THR A 116 8.33 -12.92 3.98
CA THR A 116 9.18 -13.87 4.71
C THR A 116 9.76 -13.24 5.98
N LYS A 117 10.20 -11.98 5.91
CA LYS A 117 10.68 -11.23 7.08
C LYS A 117 9.54 -10.96 8.09
N ILE A 118 8.36 -10.56 7.63
CA ILE A 118 7.20 -10.25 8.48
C ILE A 118 6.73 -11.49 9.23
N PHE A 119 6.67 -12.65 8.57
CA PHE A 119 6.19 -13.90 9.15
C PHE A 119 7.29 -14.79 9.71
N ASN A 120 8.50 -14.26 9.96
CA ASN A 120 9.63 -15.00 10.52
C ASN A 120 9.90 -16.34 9.80
N GLY A 121 9.74 -16.38 8.48
CA GLY A 121 9.96 -17.59 7.67
C GLY A 121 8.81 -18.60 7.62
N GLU A 122 7.65 -18.32 8.22
CA GLU A 122 6.48 -19.23 8.20
C GLU A 122 5.90 -19.38 6.78
N LYS A 123 6.36 -20.42 6.07
CA LYS A 123 6.12 -20.65 4.63
C LYS A 123 4.65 -20.63 4.22
N LEU A 124 3.75 -21.15 5.06
CA LEU A 124 2.32 -21.19 4.76
C LEU A 124 1.72 -19.79 4.70
N LYS A 125 1.97 -18.96 5.73
CA LYS A 125 1.50 -17.56 5.75
C LYS A 125 2.11 -16.76 4.62
N VAL A 126 3.42 -16.87 4.40
CA VAL A 126 4.10 -16.18 3.29
C VAL A 126 3.42 -16.50 1.97
N SER A 127 3.17 -17.78 1.69
CA SER A 127 2.53 -18.23 0.45
C SER A 127 1.11 -17.69 0.30
N ILE A 128 0.28 -17.78 1.35
CA ILE A 128 -1.11 -17.29 1.33
C ILE A 128 -1.15 -15.79 1.00
N TYR A 129 -0.40 -14.97 1.74
CA TYR A 129 -0.40 -13.52 1.54
C TYR A 129 0.23 -13.11 0.21
N TYR A 130 1.24 -13.84 -0.26
CA TYR A 130 1.84 -13.60 -1.56
C TYR A 130 0.87 -13.89 -2.71
N ILE A 131 0.03 -14.92 -2.60
CA ILE A 131 -1.03 -15.20 -3.58
C ILE A 131 -2.01 -14.03 -3.64
N TYR A 132 -2.46 -13.50 -2.49
CA TYR A 132 -3.31 -12.30 -2.45
C TYR A 132 -2.65 -11.10 -3.16
N TYR A 133 -1.36 -10.87 -2.94
CA TYR A 133 -0.61 -9.83 -3.63
C TYR A 133 -0.65 -10.00 -5.16
N VAL A 134 -0.38 -11.21 -5.66
CA VAL A 134 -0.37 -11.50 -7.10
C VAL A 134 -1.76 -11.29 -7.70
N LEU A 135 -2.80 -11.89 -7.09
CA LEU A 135 -4.18 -11.78 -7.58
C LEU A 135 -4.67 -10.33 -7.62
N ASN A 136 -4.41 -9.55 -6.57
CA ASN A 136 -4.77 -8.13 -6.53
C ASN A 136 -3.94 -7.28 -7.50
N GLY A 137 -2.69 -7.67 -7.77
CA GLY A 137 -1.85 -7.06 -8.81
C GLY A 137 -2.39 -7.29 -10.23
N ILE A 138 -2.87 -8.50 -10.51
CA ILE A 138 -3.53 -8.85 -11.78
C ILE A 138 -4.84 -8.07 -11.92
N ARG A 139 -5.70 -8.10 -10.89
CA ARG A 139 -6.98 -7.35 -10.87
C ARG A 139 -6.76 -5.86 -11.14
N PHE A 140 -5.77 -5.24 -10.50
CA PHE A 140 -5.40 -3.85 -10.76
C PHE A 140 -4.98 -3.61 -12.21
N THR A 141 -4.13 -4.49 -12.76
CA THR A 141 -3.69 -4.38 -14.16
C THR A 141 -4.88 -4.45 -15.12
N LEU A 142 -5.86 -5.32 -14.85
CA LEU A 142 -7.09 -5.42 -15.65
C LEU A 142 -7.98 -4.18 -15.52
N GLN A 143 -8.08 -3.61 -14.31
CA GLN A 143 -8.85 -2.39 -14.06
C GLN A 143 -8.28 -1.19 -14.84
N VAL A 144 -6.95 -1.05 -14.87
CA VAL A 144 -6.28 0.04 -15.58
C VAL A 144 -6.35 -0.13 -17.11
N LYS A 145 -6.35 -1.36 -17.64
CA LYS A 145 -6.43 -1.62 -19.09
C LYS A 145 -7.82 -1.43 -19.70
N ARG A 146 -8.88 -1.51 -18.90
CA ARG A 146 -10.28 -1.41 -19.37
C ARG A 146 -10.76 0.03 -19.53
N LYS A 147 -9.92 1.02 -19.25
CA LYS A 147 -10.20 2.45 -19.31
C LYS A 147 -9.08 3.15 -20.05
#